data_AF-A0A536LYA1-F1
#
_entry.id   AF-A0A536LYA1-F1
#
_cell.length_a   1.000
_cell.length_b   1.000
_cell.length_c   1.000
_cell.angle_alpha   90.00
_cell.angle_beta   90.00
_cell.angle_gamma   90.00
#
_symmetry.space_group_name_H-M   'P 1'
#
loop_
_entity.id
_entity.type
_entity.pdbx_description
1 polymer ?
#
loop_
_entity_poly.entity_id
_entity_poly.type
_entity_poly.pdbx_seq_one_letter_code
_entity_poly.pdbx_strand_id
1 'polypeptide(L)'
;MLRYFPLLLLACALALISLRAPAPANAVAVPDYVTTGGWFTEPPSVINDPNNKVNFGAVLQCDAPFDQPNQLIVHYGDQAEFKLETLTSATCTLNNPNDANSGGRYRGTGTGTCNGGPATALTIGFDDAGQGNPNDSARFTITSTVPGCTFAVFGTTLEGGQITLHAH
;
A
#
# COMPACT_ATOMS: atom_id res chain seq x y z
N MET A 1 -17.82 54.72 39.67
CA MET A 1 -17.86 53.63 38.67
C MET A 1 -16.46 53.22 38.17
N LEU A 2 -15.40 53.22 39.01
CA LEU A 2 -14.01 52.94 38.56
C LEU A 2 -13.31 51.79 39.33
N ARG A 3 -14.03 51.02 40.17
CA ARG A 3 -13.41 49.98 41.02
C ARG A 3 -12.96 48.71 40.28
N TYR A 4 -13.45 48.48 39.06
CA TYR A 4 -13.18 47.24 38.31
C TYR A 4 -12.33 47.44 37.06
N PHE A 5 -11.93 48.69 36.78
CA PHE A 5 -11.09 49.02 35.63
C PHE A 5 -9.73 48.29 35.60
N PRO A 6 -9.00 48.14 36.73
CA PRO A 6 -7.73 47.39 36.71
C PRO A 6 -7.94 45.88 36.54
N LEU A 7 -9.07 45.34 37.03
CA LEU A 7 -9.43 43.92 36.83
C LEU A 7 -9.80 43.62 35.37
N LEU A 8 -10.44 44.57 34.68
CA LEU A 8 -10.78 44.45 33.27
C LEU A 8 -9.52 44.46 32.38
N LEU A 9 -8.53 45.29 32.73
CA LEU A 9 -7.25 45.36 32.03
C LEU A 9 -6.41 44.09 32.24
N LEU A 10 -6.43 43.50 33.43
CA LEU A 10 -5.73 42.25 33.72
C LEU A 10 -6.36 41.06 32.96
N ALA A 11 -7.69 41.01 32.89
CA ALA A 11 -8.41 40.02 32.09
C ALA A 11 -8.10 40.15 30.58
N CYS A 12 -8.00 41.37 30.07
CA CYS A 12 -7.67 41.63 28.66
C CYS A 12 -6.21 41.25 28.34
N ALA A 13 -5.27 41.52 29.25
CA ALA A 13 -3.87 41.12 29.12
C ALA A 13 -3.70 39.58 29.14
N LEU A 14 -4.42 38.87 30.01
CA LEU A 14 -4.41 37.41 30.06
C LEU A 14 -5.01 36.78 28.79
N ALA A 15 -6.08 37.36 28.24
CA ALA A 15 -6.66 36.92 26.97
C ALA A 15 -5.65 37.09 25.81
N LEU A 16 -4.94 38.23 25.75
CA LEU A 16 -3.94 38.51 24.71
C LEU A 16 -2.70 37.61 24.80
N ILE A 17 -2.32 37.15 26.01
CA ILE A 17 -1.22 36.19 26.20
C ILE A 17 -1.64 34.78 25.73
N SER A 18 -2.90 34.41 25.90
CA SER A 18 -3.41 33.09 25.43
C SER A 18 -3.56 32.98 23.90
N LEU A 19 -3.64 34.10 23.18
CA LEU A 19 -3.76 34.16 21.71
C LEU A 19 -2.42 34.03 20.97
N ARG A 20 -1.29 34.01 21.68
CA ARG A 20 0.07 33.95 21.09
C ARG A 20 0.93 32.81 21.60
N ALA A 21 0.37 31.85 22.32
CA ALA A 21 1.09 30.61 22.56
C ALA A 21 1.36 29.95 21.19
N PRO A 22 2.63 29.72 20.80
CA PRO A 22 2.89 28.85 19.67
C PRO A 22 2.21 27.50 19.98
N ALA A 23 1.50 26.95 19.00
CA ALA A 23 0.96 25.60 19.10
C ALA A 23 2.09 24.69 19.63
N PRO A 24 1.80 23.74 20.55
CA PRO A 24 2.82 22.85 21.07
C PRO A 24 3.56 22.25 19.87
N ALA A 25 4.89 22.38 19.87
CA ALA A 25 5.78 21.98 18.78
C ALA A 25 5.75 20.47 18.43
N ASN A 26 4.81 19.73 19.03
CA ASN A 26 4.57 18.31 18.85
C ASN A 26 3.13 17.98 18.46
N ALA A 27 2.29 18.97 18.13
CA ALA A 27 1.13 18.72 17.27
C ALA A 27 1.62 18.67 15.81
N VAL A 28 2.57 17.78 15.54
CA VAL A 28 2.64 17.16 14.23
C VAL A 28 1.27 16.50 14.11
N ALA A 29 0.41 17.04 13.25
CA ALA A 29 -0.64 16.21 12.69
C ALA A 29 0.13 15.01 12.13
N VAL A 30 0.12 13.89 12.84
CA VAL A 30 0.46 12.61 12.22
C VAL A 30 -0.47 12.61 11.03
N PRO A 31 0.05 12.72 9.80
CA PRO A 31 -0.85 12.65 8.67
C PRO A 31 -1.48 11.28 8.84
N ASP A 32 -2.80 11.27 8.99
CA ASP A 32 -3.56 10.04 8.96
C ASP A 32 -3.44 9.59 7.50
N TYR A 33 -2.29 8.99 7.18
CA TYR A 33 -2.00 8.40 5.88
C TYR A 33 -2.93 7.20 5.82
N VAL A 34 -4.15 7.43 5.36
CA VAL A 34 -5.00 6.33 4.92
C VAL A 34 -4.28 5.74 3.71
N THR A 35 -3.58 4.66 3.98
CA THR A 35 -2.78 3.97 2.99
C THR A 35 -3.71 3.43 1.91
N THR A 36 -3.79 4.12 0.77
CA THR A 36 -4.32 3.47 -0.43
C THR A 36 -3.30 2.40 -0.79
N GLY A 37 -3.74 1.15 -0.87
CA GLY A 37 -2.81 0.04 -0.96
C GLY A 37 -3.48 -1.33 -1.01
N GLY A 38 -2.75 -2.32 -1.52
CA GLY A 38 -3.22 -3.70 -1.60
C GLY A 38 -2.84 -4.50 -0.37
N TRP A 39 -3.83 -5.12 0.25
CA TRP A 39 -3.68 -6.05 1.37
C TRP A 39 -4.49 -7.31 1.09
N PHE A 40 -4.13 -8.40 1.77
CA PHE A 40 -4.78 -9.68 1.63
C PHE A 40 -5.44 -10.11 2.93
N THR A 41 -6.65 -10.66 2.83
CA THR A 41 -7.32 -11.29 3.98
C THR A 41 -6.64 -12.59 4.41
N GLU A 42 -6.09 -13.33 3.44
CA GLU A 42 -5.27 -14.53 3.58
C GLU A 42 -4.33 -14.61 2.35
N PRO A 43 -3.17 -15.30 2.42
CA PRO A 43 -2.20 -15.31 1.33
C PRO A 43 -2.79 -15.90 0.03
N PRO A 44 -3.04 -15.07 -1.00
CA PRO A 44 -3.61 -15.54 -2.24
C PRO A 44 -2.60 -16.36 -3.04
N SER A 45 -3.15 -17.13 -3.97
CA SER A 45 -2.36 -17.86 -4.93
C SER A 45 -2.93 -17.77 -6.34
N VAL A 46 -2.03 -17.66 -7.31
CA VAL A 46 -2.33 -17.73 -8.74
C VAL A 46 -2.06 -19.15 -9.22
N ILE A 47 -3.05 -19.78 -9.85
CA ILE A 47 -2.88 -21.06 -10.54
C ILE A 47 -2.55 -20.78 -12.00
N ASN A 48 -1.33 -21.12 -12.42
CA ASN A 48 -0.94 -21.08 -13.83
C ASN A 48 -1.28 -22.41 -14.53
N ASP A 49 -1.10 -23.53 -13.83
CA ASP A 49 -1.59 -24.88 -14.13
C ASP A 49 -1.58 -25.73 -12.82
N PRO A 50 -2.11 -26.98 -12.77
CA PRO A 50 -2.16 -27.78 -11.55
C PRO A 50 -0.80 -28.03 -10.85
N ASN A 51 0.31 -27.88 -11.58
CA ASN A 51 1.67 -28.08 -11.08
C ASN A 51 2.44 -26.76 -10.90
N ASN A 52 1.88 -25.62 -11.30
CA ASN A 52 2.50 -24.30 -11.22
C ASN A 52 1.60 -23.33 -10.44
N LYS A 53 1.66 -23.46 -9.12
CA LYS A 53 1.02 -22.55 -8.16
C LYS A 53 1.99 -21.46 -7.73
N VAL A 54 1.53 -20.22 -7.72
CA VAL A 54 2.29 -19.04 -7.28
C VAL A 54 1.63 -18.48 -6.05
N ASN A 55 2.31 -18.54 -4.90
CA ASN A 55 1.82 -17.94 -3.66
C ASN A 55 2.47 -16.57 -3.48
N PHE A 56 1.73 -15.60 -2.98
CA PHE A 56 2.30 -14.28 -2.73
C PHE A 56 1.70 -13.62 -1.50
N GLY A 57 2.48 -12.72 -0.92
CA GLY A 57 2.05 -11.85 0.16
C GLY A 57 2.67 -10.47 -0.03
N ALA A 58 1.91 -9.43 0.26
CA ALA A 58 2.34 -8.06 0.01
C ALA A 58 1.67 -7.08 0.96
N VAL A 59 2.35 -5.96 1.13
CA VAL A 59 1.89 -4.73 1.75
C VAL A 59 2.38 -3.64 0.82
N LEU A 60 1.51 -3.05 0.00
CA LEU A 60 1.92 -2.12 -1.04
C LEU A 60 1.15 -0.83 -0.95
N GLN A 61 1.88 0.28 -1.00
CA GLN A 61 1.37 1.65 -1.00
C GLN A 61 1.27 2.19 -2.41
N CYS A 62 0.37 3.15 -2.61
CA CYS A 62 0.12 3.74 -3.93
C CYS A 62 1.01 4.95 -4.26
N ASP A 63 1.61 5.63 -3.27
CA ASP A 63 2.52 6.76 -3.48
C ASP A 63 3.99 6.33 -3.36
N ALA A 64 4.42 5.44 -4.25
CA ALA A 64 5.81 5.03 -4.31
C ALA A 64 6.67 6.09 -5.03
N PRO A 65 7.92 6.31 -4.60
CA PRO A 65 8.65 5.51 -3.61
C PRO A 65 8.51 6.01 -2.16
N PHE A 66 7.68 7.03 -1.91
CA PHE A 66 7.70 7.81 -0.68
C PHE A 66 6.95 7.16 0.48
N ASP A 67 5.79 6.56 0.19
CA ASP A 67 5.00 5.87 1.19
C ASP A 67 5.60 4.50 1.50
N GLN A 68 5.74 4.18 2.78
CA GLN A 68 6.35 2.95 3.28
C GLN A 68 5.53 2.40 4.48
N PRO A 69 5.54 1.09 4.76
CA PRO A 69 6.36 0.06 4.11
C PRO A 69 5.79 -0.43 2.77
N ASN A 70 6.68 -0.76 1.83
CA ASN A 70 6.36 -1.55 0.63
C ASN A 70 7.07 -2.91 0.70
N GLN A 71 6.30 -3.99 0.68
CA GLN A 71 6.80 -5.35 0.74
C GLN A 71 6.00 -6.22 -0.24
N LEU A 72 6.70 -7.10 -0.95
CA LEU A 72 6.10 -8.16 -1.74
C LEU A 72 7.05 -9.35 -1.73
N ILE A 73 6.49 -10.53 -1.46
CA ILE A 73 7.15 -11.82 -1.60
C ILE A 73 6.32 -12.65 -2.55
N VAL A 74 6.97 -13.25 -3.55
CA VAL A 74 6.36 -14.13 -4.55
C VAL A 74 7.12 -15.45 -4.54
N HIS A 75 6.43 -16.55 -4.23
CA HIS A 75 6.95 -17.91 -4.34
C HIS A 75 6.40 -18.56 -5.60
N TYR A 76 7.29 -19.05 -6.46
CA TYR A 76 6.95 -19.73 -7.71
C TYR A 76 7.49 -21.16 -7.69
N GLY A 77 6.58 -22.14 -7.72
CA GLY A 77 6.92 -23.57 -7.61
C GLY A 77 7.65 -23.89 -6.30
N ASP A 78 8.52 -24.90 -6.34
CA ASP A 78 9.20 -25.44 -5.14
C ASP A 78 10.54 -24.76 -4.80
N GLN A 79 10.99 -23.80 -5.61
CA GLN A 79 12.40 -23.36 -5.59
C GLN A 79 12.57 -21.84 -5.73
N ALA A 80 11.68 -21.14 -6.44
CA ALA A 80 11.91 -19.74 -6.76
C ALA A 80 11.19 -18.80 -5.79
N GLU A 81 11.94 -17.88 -5.19
CA GLU A 81 11.41 -16.79 -4.37
C GLU A 81 11.90 -15.46 -4.95
N PHE A 82 10.97 -14.54 -5.18
CA PHE A 82 11.26 -13.13 -5.40
C PHE A 82 10.84 -12.32 -4.18
N LYS A 83 11.71 -11.38 -3.78
CA LYS A 83 11.46 -10.41 -2.71
C LYS A 83 11.69 -9.00 -3.24
N LEU A 84 10.68 -8.14 -3.10
CA LEU A 84 10.78 -6.73 -3.44
C LEU A 84 11.76 -6.03 -2.50
N GLU A 85 12.68 -5.25 -3.07
CA GLU A 85 13.60 -4.38 -2.31
C GLU A 85 13.27 -2.92 -2.50
N THR A 86 12.90 -2.53 -3.72
CA THR A 86 12.54 -1.13 -4.04
C THR A 86 11.30 -1.13 -4.90
N LEU A 87 10.26 -0.43 -4.43
CA LEU A 87 9.13 -0.06 -5.24
C LEU A 87 9.44 1.28 -5.92
N THR A 88 9.65 1.25 -7.23
CA THR A 88 10.09 2.41 -8.02
C THR A 88 8.92 3.32 -8.37
N SER A 89 7.76 2.74 -8.68
CA SER A 89 6.53 3.49 -8.93
C SER A 89 5.32 2.67 -8.53
N ALA A 90 4.25 3.37 -8.18
CA ALA A 90 2.96 2.79 -7.91
C ALA A 90 1.85 3.73 -8.34
N THR A 91 0.70 3.17 -8.66
CA THR A 91 -0.52 3.91 -8.97
C THR A 91 -1.70 3.04 -8.57
N CYS A 92 -2.69 3.69 -7.97
CA CYS A 92 -3.94 3.06 -7.64
C CYS A 92 -5.11 3.81 -8.25
N THR A 93 -6.11 3.05 -8.66
CA THR A 93 -7.35 3.59 -9.21
C THR A 93 -8.49 2.84 -8.56
N LEU A 94 -9.33 3.56 -7.83
CA LEU A 94 -10.55 2.99 -7.25
C LEU A 94 -11.63 2.95 -8.32
N ASN A 95 -12.46 1.91 -8.31
CA ASN A 95 -13.59 1.81 -9.23
C ASN A 95 -14.63 2.90 -8.93
N ASN A 96 -14.87 3.17 -7.65
CA ASN A 96 -15.62 4.32 -7.16
C ASN A 96 -14.90 4.92 -5.93
N PRO A 97 -14.38 6.15 -6.01
CA PRO A 97 -13.66 6.77 -4.90
C PRO A 97 -14.52 7.06 -3.67
N ASN A 98 -15.86 7.03 -3.79
CA ASN A 98 -16.78 7.25 -2.67
C ASN A 98 -17.28 5.93 -2.04
N ASP A 99 -16.80 4.79 -2.52
CA ASP A 99 -17.22 3.47 -2.04
C ASP A 99 -15.99 2.56 -1.93
N ALA A 100 -15.52 2.38 -0.70
CA ALA A 100 -14.37 1.53 -0.39
C ALA A 100 -14.59 0.05 -0.76
N ASN A 101 -15.84 -0.39 -0.94
CA ASN A 101 -16.15 -1.76 -1.32
C ASN A 101 -16.19 -1.96 -2.82
N SER A 102 -16.07 -0.90 -3.62
CA SER A 102 -16.13 -0.98 -5.08
C SER A 102 -14.88 -1.62 -5.69
N GLY A 103 -13.81 -1.77 -4.92
CA GLY A 103 -12.52 -2.30 -5.36
C GLY A 103 -11.74 -1.31 -6.22
N GLY A 104 -10.86 -1.83 -7.06
CA GLY A 104 -10.00 -1.00 -7.89
C GLY A 104 -8.85 -1.74 -8.54
N ARG A 105 -7.80 -1.00 -8.83
CA ARG A 105 -6.61 -1.45 -9.53
C ARG A 105 -5.36 -0.89 -8.89
N TYR A 106 -4.40 -1.76 -8.59
CA TYR A 106 -3.03 -1.42 -8.22
C TYR A 106 -2.09 -1.74 -9.38
N ARG A 107 -1.20 -0.82 -9.73
CA ARG A 107 -0.11 -1.04 -10.68
C ARG A 107 1.18 -0.52 -10.08
N GLY A 108 2.22 -1.34 -10.09
CA GLY A 108 3.51 -0.96 -9.55
C GLY A 108 4.67 -1.51 -10.36
N THR A 109 5.83 -0.86 -10.22
CA THR A 109 7.10 -1.36 -10.75
C THR A 109 8.17 -1.29 -9.68
N GLY A 110 9.13 -2.20 -9.74
CA GLY A 110 10.20 -2.24 -8.75
C GLY A 110 11.36 -3.14 -9.12
N THR A 111 12.29 -3.24 -8.20
CA THR A 111 13.45 -4.15 -8.24
C THR A 111 13.50 -4.96 -6.95
N GLY A 112 14.22 -6.06 -6.98
CA GLY A 112 14.31 -6.92 -5.83
C GLY A 112 15.41 -7.97 -5.95
N THR A 113 15.32 -8.97 -5.10
CA THR A 113 16.13 -10.17 -5.19
C THR A 113 15.27 -11.35 -5.60
N CYS A 114 15.84 -12.24 -6.41
CA CYS A 114 15.27 -13.54 -6.72
C CYS A 114 16.32 -14.63 -6.51
N ASN A 115 15.98 -15.64 -5.71
CA ASN A 115 16.91 -16.69 -5.28
C ASN A 115 18.25 -16.14 -4.75
N GLY A 116 18.19 -15.01 -4.05
CA GLY A 116 19.37 -14.31 -3.50
C GLY A 116 20.19 -13.48 -4.50
N GLY A 117 19.88 -13.49 -5.79
CA GLY A 117 20.52 -12.63 -6.79
C GLY A 117 19.61 -11.47 -7.24
N PRO A 118 20.14 -10.46 -7.95
CA PRO A 118 19.36 -9.28 -8.34
C PRO A 118 18.29 -9.61 -9.39
N ALA A 119 17.11 -9.02 -9.23
CA ALA A 119 16.03 -8.99 -10.19
C ALA A 119 15.74 -7.54 -10.60
N THR A 120 15.84 -7.28 -11.90
CA THR A 120 16.00 -5.93 -12.46
C THR A 120 14.70 -5.29 -12.92
N ALA A 121 13.64 -6.08 -13.08
CA ALA A 121 12.32 -5.55 -13.39
C ALA A 121 11.24 -6.44 -12.79
N LEU A 122 10.47 -5.86 -11.88
CA LEU A 122 9.19 -6.36 -11.44
C LEU A 122 8.10 -5.43 -11.97
N THR A 123 7.10 -6.00 -12.63
CA THR A 123 5.79 -5.34 -12.79
C THR A 123 4.77 -6.06 -11.93
N ILE A 124 4.03 -5.29 -11.13
CA ILE A 124 2.97 -5.76 -10.22
C ILE A 124 1.64 -5.25 -10.77
N GLY A 125 0.65 -6.13 -10.85
CA GLY A 125 -0.73 -5.75 -11.09
C GLY A 125 -1.67 -6.50 -10.17
N PHE A 126 -2.51 -5.78 -9.45
CA PHE A 126 -3.67 -6.34 -8.77
C PHE A 126 -4.94 -5.65 -9.26
N ASP A 127 -5.98 -6.44 -9.51
CA ASP A 127 -7.32 -5.93 -9.74
C ASP A 127 -8.21 -6.51 -8.65
N ASP A 128 -8.76 -5.63 -7.82
CA ASP A 128 -9.74 -5.91 -6.77
C ASP A 128 -11.13 -5.65 -7.36
N ALA A 129 -11.95 -6.70 -7.42
CA ALA A 129 -13.28 -6.66 -8.02
C ALA A 129 -14.36 -6.11 -7.08
N GLY A 130 -13.97 -5.68 -5.89
CA GLY A 130 -14.82 -5.17 -4.83
C GLY A 130 -15.21 -6.24 -3.82
N GLN A 131 -15.65 -5.79 -2.64
CA GLN A 131 -15.98 -6.70 -1.55
C GLN A 131 -17.11 -7.67 -1.95
N GLY A 132 -16.88 -8.97 -1.71
CA GLY A 132 -17.85 -10.03 -2.03
C GLY A 132 -17.88 -10.44 -3.50
N ASN A 133 -17.00 -9.88 -4.33
CA ASN A 133 -16.80 -10.32 -5.71
C ASN A 133 -15.61 -11.29 -5.79
N PRO A 134 -15.76 -12.49 -6.37
CA PRO A 134 -14.67 -13.47 -6.44
C PRO A 134 -13.65 -13.19 -7.56
N ASN A 135 -13.86 -12.15 -8.38
CA ASN A 135 -13.09 -11.94 -9.61
C ASN A 135 -11.82 -11.09 -9.42
N ASP A 136 -11.17 -11.21 -8.26
CA ASP A 136 -9.86 -10.60 -8.05
C ASP A 136 -8.81 -11.25 -8.96
N SER A 137 -7.85 -10.45 -9.42
CA SER A 137 -6.77 -10.94 -10.27
C SER A 137 -5.42 -10.37 -9.90
N ALA A 138 -4.37 -11.16 -10.18
CA ALA A 138 -3.00 -10.78 -9.92
C ALA A 138 -2.10 -11.07 -11.13
N ARG A 139 -1.14 -10.18 -11.35
CA ARG A 139 -0.11 -10.30 -12.38
C ARG A 139 1.26 -9.97 -11.80
N PHE A 140 2.23 -10.84 -12.07
CA PHE A 140 3.64 -10.57 -11.83
C PHE A 140 4.44 -10.80 -13.09
N THR A 141 5.38 -9.93 -13.38
CA THR A 141 6.40 -10.14 -14.41
C THR A 141 7.74 -9.83 -13.78
N ILE A 142 8.61 -10.83 -13.67
CA ILE A 142 9.93 -10.73 -13.04
C ILE A 142 10.97 -11.09 -14.08
N THR A 143 11.96 -10.21 -14.25
CA THR A 143 13.12 -10.41 -15.12
C THR A 143 14.39 -10.44 -14.28
N SER A 144 15.21 -11.48 -14.48
CA SER A 144 16.50 -11.63 -13.81
C SER A 144 17.43 -12.53 -14.64
N THR A 145 18.73 -12.31 -14.49
CA THR A 145 19.76 -13.22 -15.03
C THR A 145 19.97 -14.46 -14.15
N VAL A 146 19.37 -14.51 -12.97
CA VAL A 146 19.41 -15.67 -12.07
C VAL A 146 18.57 -16.81 -12.67
N PRO A 147 19.09 -18.05 -12.77
CA PRO A 147 18.33 -19.19 -13.27
C PRO A 147 17.01 -19.38 -12.52
N GLY A 148 15.92 -19.60 -13.27
CA GLY A 148 14.57 -19.79 -12.70
C GLY A 148 13.83 -18.50 -12.31
N CYS A 149 14.47 -17.33 -12.42
CA CYS A 149 13.91 -16.04 -11.98
C CYS A 149 13.34 -15.16 -13.10
N THR A 150 13.25 -15.68 -14.34
CA THR A 150 12.54 -15.00 -15.42
C THR A 150 11.19 -15.66 -15.63
N PHE A 151 10.11 -14.97 -15.27
CA PHE A 151 8.74 -15.47 -15.47
C PHE A 151 7.70 -14.34 -15.57
N ALA A 152 6.59 -14.67 -16.21
CA ALA A 152 5.39 -13.86 -16.21
C ALA A 152 4.20 -14.76 -15.85
N VAL A 153 3.47 -14.38 -14.81
CA VAL A 153 2.29 -15.11 -14.33
C VAL A 153 1.10 -14.15 -14.24
N PHE A 154 -0.06 -14.62 -14.66
CA PHE A 154 -1.32 -13.91 -14.57
C PHE A 154 -2.43 -14.89 -14.17
N GLY A 155 -3.22 -14.52 -13.16
CA GLY A 155 -4.37 -15.29 -12.71
C GLY A 155 -5.59 -14.40 -12.59
N THR A 156 -6.70 -14.81 -13.22
CA THR A 156 -8.00 -14.14 -13.14
C THR A 156 -8.87 -14.62 -11.98
N THR A 157 -8.39 -15.62 -11.25
CA THR A 157 -9.04 -16.18 -10.07
C THR A 157 -7.95 -16.50 -9.07
N LEU A 158 -8.12 -16.03 -7.84
CA LEU A 158 -7.20 -16.27 -6.75
C LEU A 158 -7.77 -17.32 -5.80
N GLU A 159 -6.93 -18.27 -5.39
CA GLU A 159 -7.28 -19.21 -4.31
C GLU A 159 -6.68 -18.74 -2.99
N GLY A 160 -7.43 -18.92 -1.89
CA GLY A 160 -6.92 -18.67 -0.55
C GLY A 160 -6.71 -17.19 -0.24
N GLY A 161 -7.39 -16.28 -0.96
CA GLY A 161 -7.61 -14.94 -0.44
C GLY A 161 -8.33 -13.95 -1.32
N GLN A 162 -8.61 -12.80 -0.71
CA GLN A 162 -9.22 -11.64 -1.34
C GLN A 162 -8.22 -10.48 -1.33
N ILE A 163 -8.13 -9.75 -2.43
CA ILE A 163 -7.40 -8.49 -2.49
C ILE A 163 -8.33 -7.40 -2.00
N THR A 164 -7.85 -6.54 -1.11
CA THR A 164 -8.59 -5.35 -0.71
C THR A 164 -7.74 -4.12 -0.95
N LEU A 165 -8.28 -3.20 -1.76
CA LEU A 165 -7.75 -1.86 -1.97
C LEU A 165 -8.55 -0.86 -1.14
N HIS A 166 -7.86 -0.14 -0.27
CA HIS A 166 -8.50 0.88 0.55
C HIS A 166 -8.49 2.24 -0.13
N ALA A 167 -9.58 2.98 0.05
CA ALA A 167 -9.69 4.40 -0.29
C ALA A 167 -9.44 5.27 0.95
N HIS A 168 -9.02 6.51 0.75
CA HIS A 168 -9.11 7.56 1.77
C HIS A 168 -10.57 7.86 2.16
#